data_AF-A0A8T4HX81-F1
#
_entry.id   AF-A0A8T4HX81-F1
#
_cell.length_a   1.000
_cell.length_b   1.000
_cell.length_c   1.000
_cell.angle_alpha   90.00
_cell.angle_beta   90.00
_cell.angle_gamma   90.00
#
_symmetry.space_group_name_H-M   'P 1'
#
loop_
_entity.id
_entity.type
_entity.pdbx_description
1 polymer ?
#
loop_
_entity_poly.entity_id
_entity_poly.type
_entity_poly.pdbx_seq_one_letter_code
_entity_poly.pdbx_strand_id
1 'polypeptide(L)' 'MADEEVPKVVTPFTIGPTWKRGSDGRFLLPEYTLGWHCLAWTATYLQHHVGAPWRVPREQVDGVVD' A
#
# COMPACT_ATOMS: atom_id res chain seq x y z
N MET A 1 28.12 9.07 0.45
CA MET A 1 27.05 8.17 -0.01
C MET A 1 27.38 7.82 -1.44
N ALA A 2 27.58 6.55 -1.76
CA ALA A 2 27.87 6.17 -3.14
C ALA A 2 26.69 6.57 -4.03
N ASP A 3 26.95 7.21 -5.15
CA ASP A 3 25.96 7.43 -6.21
C ASP A 3 25.60 6.06 -6.78
N GLU A 4 24.56 5.44 -6.25
CA GLU A 4 24.02 4.20 -6.78
C GLU A 4 23.27 4.53 -8.08
N GLU A 5 23.85 4.11 -9.21
CA GLU A 5 23.35 4.42 -10.54
C GLU A 5 22.04 3.66 -10.81
N VAL A 6 20.92 4.39 -10.83
CA VAL A 6 19.59 3.80 -11.06
C VAL A 6 19.46 3.32 -12.52
N PRO A 7 19.08 2.06 -12.78
CA PRO A 7 18.96 1.53 -14.14
C PRO A 7 17.93 2.31 -14.99
N LYS A 8 18.27 2.57 -16.26
CA LYS A 8 17.38 3.23 -17.24
C LYS A 8 16.09 2.44 -17.53
N VAL A 9 16.11 1.12 -17.32
CA VAL A 9 14.98 0.22 -17.50
C VAL A 9 14.93 -0.72 -16.32
N VAL A 10 13.75 -0.81 -15.69
CA VAL A 10 13.47 -1.75 -14.59
C VAL A 10 12.45 -2.76 -15.11
N THR A 11 12.80 -4.05 -15.07
CA THR A 11 11.83 -5.13 -15.34
C THR A 11 10.84 -5.18 -14.18
N PRO A 12 9.52 -5.05 -14.42
CA PRO A 12 8.54 -5.17 -13.36
C PRO A 12 8.61 -6.58 -12.75
N PHE A 13 8.75 -6.65 -11.43
CA PHE A 13 8.60 -7.90 -10.70
C PHE A 13 7.45 -7.74 -9.70
N THR A 14 6.81 -8.86 -9.38
CA THR A 14 5.73 -8.88 -8.39
C THR A 14 6.30 -9.30 -7.05
N ILE A 15 5.93 -8.58 -5.99
CA ILE A 15 6.18 -9.00 -4.62
C ILE A 15 4.98 -9.86 -4.20
N GLY A 16 5.25 -11.11 -3.79
CA GLY A 16 4.21 -12.03 -3.34
C GLY A 16 3.18 -12.42 -4.42
N PRO A 17 1.96 -12.81 -4.03
CA PRO A 17 0.92 -13.30 -4.95
C PRO A 17 0.15 -12.18 -5.67
N THR A 18 0.74 -10.98 -5.79
CA THR A 18 0.08 -9.79 -6.36
C THR A 18 -0.58 -10.10 -7.71
N TRP A 19 -1.91 -9.89 -7.78
CA TRP A 19 -2.81 -10.18 -8.91
C TRP A 19 -3.00 -11.65 -9.31
N LYS A 20 -2.44 -12.62 -8.58
CA LYS A 20 -2.67 -14.05 -8.87
C LYS A 20 -4.07 -14.46 -8.40
N ARG A 21 -4.70 -15.33 -9.19
CA ARG A 21 -5.99 -15.94 -8.87
C ARG A 21 -5.85 -17.43 -8.56
N GLY A 22 -6.65 -17.92 -7.62
CA GLY A 22 -6.77 -19.34 -7.29
C GLY A 22 -7.57 -20.11 -8.34
N SER A 23 -7.66 -21.42 -8.16
CA SER A 23 -8.50 -22.31 -8.98
C SER A 23 -10.00 -21.99 -8.89
N ASP A 24 -10.41 -21.27 -7.84
CA ASP A 24 -11.76 -20.75 -7.62
C ASP A 24 -12.02 -19.40 -8.30
N GLY A 25 -11.01 -18.86 -9.00
CA GLY A 25 -11.07 -17.57 -9.68
C GLY A 25 -10.96 -16.36 -8.74
N ARG A 26 -10.81 -16.53 -7.42
CA ARG A 26 -10.63 -15.43 -6.47
C ARG A 26 -9.17 -15.01 -6.39
N PHE A 27 -8.91 -13.78 -5.97
CA PHE A 27 -7.54 -13.34 -5.73
C PHE A 27 -6.94 -14.10 -4.54
N LEU A 28 -5.68 -14.51 -4.69
CA LEU A 28 -4.92 -15.08 -3.59
C LEU A 28 -4.67 -13.98 -2.55
N LEU A 29 -5.14 -14.21 -1.33
CA LEU A 29 -4.86 -13.31 -0.21
C LEU A 29 -3.44 -13.54 0.30
N PRO A 30 -2.73 -12.48 0.74
CA PRO A 30 -1.46 -12.65 1.41
C PRO A 30 -1.67 -13.40 2.73
N GLU A 31 -0.69 -14.24 3.11
CA GLU A 31 -0.69 -14.97 4.38
C GLU A 31 -0.78 -14.02 5.58
N TYR A 32 -0.13 -12.86 5.46
CA TYR A 32 -0.17 -11.79 6.44
C TYR A 32 -0.65 -10.50 5.79
N THR A 33 -1.60 -9.83 6.44
CA THR A 33 -2.02 -8.47 6.08
C THR A 33 -1.59 -7.51 7.17
N LEU A 34 -1.18 -6.30 6.77
CA LEU A 34 -0.99 -5.20 7.73
C LEU A 34 -2.32 -4.80 8.38
N GLY A 35 -3.46 -5.13 7.75
CA GLY A 35 -4.79 -4.77 8.26
C GLY A 35 -4.87 -3.28 8.59
N TRP A 36 -5.43 -2.97 9.76
CA TRP A 36 -5.52 -1.59 10.25
C TRP A 36 -4.16 -0.94 10.60
N HIS A 37 -3.07 -1.72 10.71
CA HIS A 37 -1.77 -1.16 11.06
C HIS A 37 -1.19 -0.27 9.97
N CYS A 38 -1.51 -0.50 8.68
CA CYS A 38 -1.05 0.42 7.64
C CYS A 38 -1.69 1.81 7.81
N LEU A 39 -2.98 1.86 8.16
CA LEU A 39 -3.69 3.11 8.42
C LEU A 39 -3.14 3.82 9.66
N ALA A 40 -2.91 3.09 10.75
CA ALA A 40 -2.28 3.62 11.96
C ALA A 40 -0.88 4.20 11.68
N TRP A 41 -0.07 3.50 10.87
CA TRP A 41 1.24 3.96 10.45
C TRP A 41 1.14 5.28 9.67
N THR A 42 0.25 5.36 8.67
CA THR A 42 0.09 6.60 7.88
C THR A 42 -0.35 7.79 8.72
N ALA A 43 -1.24 7.58 9.69
CA ALA A 43 -1.68 8.64 10.60
C ALA A 43 -0.55 9.13 11.53
N THR A 44 0.43 8.27 11.83
CA THR A 44 1.54 8.59 12.73
C THR A 44 2.68 9.30 12.00
N TYR A 45 3.01 8.86 10.78
CA TYR A 45 4.25 9.24 10.11
C TYR A 45 4.08 10.11 8.88
N LEU A 46 2.87 10.24 8.32
CA LEU A 46 2.64 11.03 7.11
C LEU A 46 1.99 12.38 7.42
N GLN A 47 2.30 13.35 6.56
CA GLN A 47 1.66 14.65 6.49
C GLN A 47 1.00 14.79 5.12
N HIS A 48 -0.12 15.53 5.06
CA HIS A 48 -0.73 15.88 3.79
C HIS A 48 0.06 17.02 3.12
N HIS A 49 0.32 18.08 3.88
CA HIS A 49 1.28 19.13 3.59
C HIS A 49 1.97 19.53 4.89
N VAL A 50 3.00 20.39 4.81
CA VAL A 50 3.73 20.86 5.99
C VAL A 50 2.75 21.37 7.05
N GLY A 51 2.79 20.76 8.24
CA GLY A 51 1.95 21.12 9.38
C GLY A 51 0.53 20.54 9.37
N ALA A 52 0.12 19.78 8.36
CA ALA A 52 -1.18 19.10 8.32
C ALA A 52 -1.05 17.57 8.40
N PRO A 53 -1.76 16.91 9.33
CA PRO A 53 -1.71 15.46 9.47
C PRO A 53 -2.32 14.78 8.24
N TRP A 54 -1.75 13.64 7.85
CA TRP A 54 -2.38 12.76 6.88
C TRP A 54 -3.65 12.14 7.47
N ARG A 55 -4.71 12.05 6.65
CA ARG A 55 -5.95 11.34 6.98
C ARG A 55 -6.41 10.56 5.76
N VAL A 56 -6.75 9.29 5.98
CA VAL A 56 -7.40 8.48 4.95
C VAL A 56 -8.89 8.81 4.96
N PRO A 57 -9.49 9.17 3.81
CA PRO A 57 -10.94 9.37 3.66
C PRO A 57 -11.76 8.17 4.16
N ARG A 58 -12.94 8.45 4.69
CA ARG A 58 -13.81 7.45 5.35
C ARG A 58 -14.24 6.37 4.36
N GLU A 59 -14.54 6.76 3.13
CA GLU A 59 -14.91 5.85 2.05
C GLU A 59 -13.81 4.83 1.71
N GLN A 60 -12.55 5.13 2.00
CA GLN A 60 -11.42 4.23 1.79
C GLN A 60 -11.13 3.32 3.01
N VAL A 61 -11.78 3.57 4.14
CA VAL A 61 -11.59 2.85 5.41
C VAL A 61 -12.76 1.90 5.66
N ASP A 62 -13.98 2.43 5.71
CA ASP A 62 -15.18 1.67 6.07
C ASP A 62 -16.22 1.61 4.93
N GLY A 63 -15.91 2.21 3.78
CA GLY A 63 -16.79 2.23 2.61
C GLY A 63 -17.99 3.17 2.75
N VAL A 64 -18.06 3.97 3.81
CA VAL A 64 -19.11 4.97 4.01
C VAL A 64 -18.73 6.23 3.25
N VAL A 65 -19.61 6.64 2.33
CA VAL A 65 -19.56 7.95 1.67
C VAL A 65 -20.51 8.88 2.44
N ASP A 66 -20.03 10.05 2.84
CA ASP A 66 -20.81 11.10 3.52
C ASP A 66 -21.85 11.76 2.58
#